data_AF-A0AAN4HDY2-F1
#
_entry.id   AF-A0AAN4HDY2-F1
#
_cell.length_a   1.000
_cell.length_b   1.000
_cell.length_c   1.000
_cell.angle_alpha   90.00
_cell.angle_beta   90.00
_cell.angle_gamma   90.00
#
_symmetry.space_group_name_H-M   'P 1'
#
loop_
_entity.id
_entity.type
_entity.pdbx_description
1 polymer ?
#
loop_
_entity_poly.entity_id
_entity_poly.type
_entity_poly.pdbx_seq_one_letter_code
_entity_poly.pdbx_strand_id
1 'polypeptide(L)'
;MAIVYIGVAIFVVINNFSMLPSIFIEIFNGAFGLDQAIAGGIGAAIKFGIQRGLFATEAGMGSSPNAAATSDVSHPVKQGLVQALGVFVDTFLVCTSTAFIVLCSGLYKGSNLEGIELTQNALSSQIGPWASTFLAIIIFLFAFSSLLGNYYYGETNIAFIKESKTWLMIYRVAVVGMVFFGSIAALKTVWSLADLFMGLMVFTNLIAISFLSKFAYAALVDYLKQKKQGKDPVFVANSIPGLKNTECWDGQDVEEKQKAV
;
A
#
# COMPACT_ATOMS: atom_id res chain seq x y z
N MET A 1 1.87 -9.23 -12.67
CA MET A 1 2.50 -7.90 -12.85
C MET A 1 3.74 -7.73 -11.96
N ALA A 2 3.63 -7.80 -10.63
CA ALA A 2 4.74 -7.55 -9.71
C ALA A 2 5.97 -8.44 -9.98
N ILE A 3 5.78 -9.76 -10.15
CA ILE A 3 6.88 -10.69 -10.44
C ILE A 3 7.64 -10.29 -11.71
N VAL A 4 6.92 -9.94 -12.78
CA VAL A 4 7.53 -9.55 -14.06
C VAL A 4 8.31 -8.24 -13.90
N TYR A 5 7.71 -7.26 -13.22
CA TYR A 5 8.36 -5.97 -12.96
C TYR A 5 9.62 -6.10 -12.09
N ILE A 6 9.54 -6.88 -11.02
CA ILE A 6 10.67 -7.18 -10.13
C ILE A 6 11.77 -7.92 -10.91
N GLY A 7 11.41 -8.88 -11.77
CA GLY A 7 12.39 -9.58 -12.61
C GLY A 7 13.18 -8.65 -13.52
N VAL A 8 12.50 -7.68 -14.16
CA VAL A 8 13.16 -6.64 -14.97
C VAL A 8 14.05 -5.75 -14.12
N ALA A 9 13.58 -5.34 -12.94
CA ALA A 9 14.39 -4.52 -12.04
C ALA A 9 15.65 -5.25 -11.55
N ILE A 10 15.54 -6.53 -11.21
CA ILE A 10 16.68 -7.39 -10.84
C ILE A 10 17.68 -7.45 -11.99
N PHE A 11 17.23 -7.63 -13.23
CA PHE A 11 18.11 -7.60 -14.40
C PHE A 11 18.86 -6.27 -14.53
N VAL A 12 18.18 -5.14 -14.36
CA VAL A 12 18.82 -3.81 -14.34
C VAL A 12 19.85 -3.70 -13.21
N VAL A 13 19.51 -4.14 -12.00
CA VAL A 13 20.41 -4.11 -10.83
C VAL A 13 21.66 -4.95 -11.06
N ILE A 14 21.52 -6.16 -11.63
CA ILE A 14 22.66 -7.04 -11.94
C ILE A 14 23.59 -6.40 -12.97
N ASN A 15 23.04 -5.79 -14.03
CA ASN A 15 23.86 -5.12 -15.05
C ASN A 15 24.59 -3.88 -14.50
N ASN A 16 24.07 -3.30 -13.42
CA ASN A 16 24.63 -2.10 -12.79
C ASN A 16 25.22 -2.40 -11.41
N PHE A 17 25.64 -3.65 -11.15
CA PHE A 17 26.06 -4.10 -9.84
C PHE A 17 27.20 -3.26 -9.22
N SER A 18 28.12 -2.79 -10.06
CA SER A 18 29.24 -1.93 -9.63
C SER A 18 28.79 -0.57 -9.09
N MET A 19 27.59 -0.09 -9.43
CA MET A 19 27.06 1.20 -8.96
C MET A 19 26.31 1.10 -7.63
N LEU A 20 25.98 -0.11 -7.16
CA LEU A 20 25.20 -0.29 -5.94
C LEU A 20 25.82 0.38 -4.71
N PRO A 21 27.15 0.28 -4.45
CA PRO A 21 27.74 0.97 -3.31
C PRO A 21 27.51 2.48 -3.35
N SER A 22 27.67 3.11 -4.52
CA SER A 22 27.44 4.54 -4.71
C SER A 22 25.97 4.92 -4.53
N ILE A 23 25.05 4.10 -5.03
CA ILE A 23 23.61 4.31 -4.86
C ILE A 23 23.22 4.26 -3.38
N PHE A 24 23.72 3.30 -2.62
CA PHE A 24 23.46 3.25 -1.17
C PHE A 24 23.98 4.49 -0.47
N ILE A 25 25.22 4.90 -0.74
CA ILE A 25 25.82 6.13 -0.17
C ILE A 25 24.93 7.33 -0.49
N GLU A 26 24.43 7.45 -1.72
CA GLU A 26 23.56 8.55 -2.13
C GLU A 26 22.20 8.53 -1.43
N ILE A 27 21.59 7.36 -1.24
CA ILE A 27 20.33 7.22 -0.47
C ILE A 27 20.55 7.68 0.97
N PHE A 28 21.61 7.20 1.63
CA PHE A 28 21.91 7.57 3.02
C PHE A 28 22.25 9.05 3.16
N ASN A 29 23.06 9.60 2.25
CA ASN A 29 23.40 11.03 2.27
C ASN A 29 22.18 11.91 1.94
N GLY A 30 21.30 11.48 1.02
CA GLY A 30 20.07 12.20 0.69
C GLY A 30 19.06 12.20 1.85
N ALA A 31 19.01 11.12 2.63
CA ALA A 31 18.09 10.99 3.75
C ALA A 31 18.63 11.60 5.07
N PHE A 32 19.94 11.47 5.32
CA PHE A 32 20.57 11.78 6.62
C PHE A 32 21.76 12.74 6.52
N GLY A 33 22.04 13.35 5.37
CA GLY A 33 23.19 14.23 5.15
C GLY A 33 23.23 15.41 6.12
N LEU A 34 24.28 15.47 6.95
CA LEU A 34 24.43 16.37 8.11
C LEU A 34 25.01 17.75 7.80
N ASP A 35 25.11 18.18 6.54
CA ASP A 35 25.56 19.54 6.26
C ASP A 35 24.57 20.55 6.86
N GLN A 36 25.06 21.55 7.60
CA GLN A 36 24.22 22.47 8.39
C GLN A 36 23.26 23.33 7.54
N ALA A 37 23.52 23.47 6.24
CA ALA A 37 22.60 24.08 5.26
C ALA A 37 21.44 23.15 4.83
N ILE A 38 21.51 21.86 5.17
CA ILE A 38 20.65 20.75 4.70
C ILE A 38 19.66 20.30 5.78
N ALA A 39 19.63 20.90 6.98
CA ALA A 39 18.63 20.54 8.01
C ALA A 39 17.17 20.66 7.49
N GLY A 40 16.88 21.64 6.64
CA GLY A 40 15.60 21.74 5.91
C GLY A 40 15.42 20.68 4.81
N GLY A 41 16.51 20.22 4.21
CA GLY A 41 16.54 19.15 3.20
C GLY A 41 16.28 17.75 3.79
N ILE A 42 16.82 17.43 4.97
CA ILE A 42 16.50 16.19 5.70
C ILE A 42 15.00 16.13 6.00
N GLY A 43 14.45 17.22 6.57
CA GLY A 43 13.02 17.32 6.86
C GLY A 43 12.15 17.15 5.62
N ALA A 44 12.56 17.72 4.49
CA ALA A 44 11.88 17.57 3.21
C ALA A 44 11.96 16.13 2.68
N ALA A 45 13.15 15.49 2.69
CA ALA A 45 13.34 14.13 2.23
C ALA A 45 12.52 13.13 3.05
N ILE A 46 12.52 13.25 4.38
CA ILE A 46 11.69 12.44 5.28
C ILE A 46 10.21 12.68 4.99
N LYS A 47 9.78 13.94 4.88
CA LYS A 47 8.39 14.29 4.59
C LYS A 47 7.93 13.67 3.26
N PHE A 48 8.68 13.85 2.18
CA PHE A 48 8.35 13.28 0.87
C PHE A 48 8.35 11.75 0.91
N GLY A 49 9.33 11.14 1.59
CA GLY A 49 9.40 9.69 1.78
C GLY A 49 8.17 9.15 2.51
N ILE A 50 7.75 9.79 3.60
CA ILE A 50 6.54 9.42 4.34
C ILE A 50 5.30 9.62 3.47
N GLN A 51 5.12 10.79 2.85
CA GLN A 51 3.94 11.07 2.03
C GLN A 51 3.78 10.08 0.87
N ARG A 52 4.86 9.79 0.15
CA ARG A 52 4.82 8.85 -0.98
C ARG A 52 4.79 7.40 -0.54
N GLY A 53 5.46 7.05 0.56
CA GLY A 53 5.41 5.72 1.15
C GLY A 53 4.01 5.36 1.67
N LEU A 54 3.32 6.30 2.31
CA LEU A 54 1.92 6.12 2.72
C LEU A 54 1.00 5.90 1.51
N PHE A 55 1.20 6.65 0.42
CA PHE A 55 0.43 6.46 -0.80
C PHE A 55 0.63 5.06 -1.41
N ALA A 56 1.86 4.55 -1.40
CA ALA A 56 2.18 3.24 -1.97
C ALA A 56 1.66 2.06 -1.14
N THR A 57 1.55 2.23 0.20
CA THR A 57 1.28 1.13 1.12
C THR A 57 -0.10 1.15 1.75
N GLU A 58 -0.77 2.30 1.68
CA GLU A 58 -2.00 2.58 2.41
C GLU A 58 -1.88 2.42 3.94
N ALA A 59 -0.64 2.43 4.46
CA ALA A 59 -0.39 2.20 5.87
C ALA A 59 -1.09 3.27 6.73
N GLY A 60 -1.92 2.82 7.66
CA GLY A 60 -2.67 3.71 8.56
C GLY A 60 -3.88 4.40 7.93
N MET A 61 -4.15 4.26 6.63
CA MET A 61 -5.32 4.88 5.97
C MET A 61 -6.65 4.20 6.34
N GLY A 62 -6.60 2.93 6.75
CA GLY A 62 -7.79 2.17 7.14
C GLY A 62 -8.64 1.67 5.97
N SER A 63 -8.17 1.81 4.72
CA SER A 63 -8.84 1.33 3.49
C SER A 63 -8.65 -0.17 3.25
N SER A 64 -7.41 -0.67 3.35
CA SER A 64 -7.07 -2.06 3.06
C SER A 64 -7.81 -3.10 3.92
N PRO A 65 -8.16 -2.81 5.21
CA PRO A 65 -9.04 -3.67 6.00
C PRO A 65 -10.38 -4.01 5.34
N ASN A 66 -10.93 -3.17 4.44
CA ASN A 66 -12.18 -3.45 3.74
C ASN A 66 -12.06 -4.71 2.85
N ALA A 67 -10.96 -4.85 2.10
CA ALA A 67 -10.69 -6.08 1.35
C ALA A 67 -10.45 -7.25 2.30
N ALA A 68 -9.66 -7.04 3.35
CA ALA A 68 -9.33 -8.12 4.28
C ALA A 68 -10.54 -8.68 5.05
N ALA A 69 -11.54 -7.85 5.32
CA ALA A 69 -12.77 -8.28 5.97
C ALA A 69 -13.57 -9.31 5.15
N THR A 70 -13.35 -9.35 3.82
CA THR A 70 -13.98 -10.36 2.94
C THR A 70 -13.29 -11.71 2.94
N SER A 71 -12.11 -11.81 3.54
CA SER A 71 -11.35 -13.06 3.55
C SER A 71 -12.00 -14.06 4.50
N ASP A 72 -12.19 -15.29 4.01
CA ASP A 72 -12.58 -16.38 4.88
C ASP A 72 -11.36 -16.90 5.64
N VAL A 73 -11.18 -16.39 6.86
CA VAL A 73 -10.10 -16.81 7.76
C VAL A 73 -10.66 -17.31 9.08
N SER A 74 -9.99 -18.30 9.65
CA SER A 74 -10.33 -18.84 10.97
C SER A 74 -9.95 -17.90 12.11
N HIS A 75 -9.06 -16.94 11.87
CA HIS A 75 -8.58 -16.02 12.89
C HIS A 75 -8.16 -14.67 12.27
N PRO A 76 -8.62 -13.51 12.78
CA PRO A 76 -8.34 -12.18 12.19
C PRO A 76 -6.85 -11.89 12.03
N VAL A 77 -6.04 -12.28 13.01
CA VAL A 77 -4.57 -12.13 12.99
C VAL A 77 -3.93 -12.80 11.77
N LYS A 78 -4.46 -13.92 11.26
CA LYS A 78 -3.93 -14.55 10.03
C LYS A 78 -3.99 -13.57 8.87
N GLN A 79 -5.16 -12.95 8.64
CA GLN A 79 -5.33 -11.99 7.57
C GLN A 79 -4.57 -10.68 7.83
N GLY A 80 -4.47 -10.24 9.08
CA GLY A 80 -3.64 -9.10 9.46
C GLY A 80 -2.16 -9.29 9.08
N LEU A 81 -1.62 -10.50 9.29
CA LEU A 81 -0.24 -10.82 8.91
C LEU A 81 -0.06 -10.88 7.38
N VAL A 82 -1.04 -11.38 6.63
CA VAL A 82 -1.02 -11.36 5.15
C VAL A 82 -1.02 -9.91 4.63
N GLN A 83 -1.82 -9.02 5.23
CA GLN A 83 -1.80 -7.59 4.86
C GLN A 83 -0.46 -6.92 5.19
N ALA A 84 0.13 -7.22 6.35
CA ALA A 84 1.45 -6.70 6.69
C ALA A 84 2.54 -7.17 5.70
N LEU A 85 2.43 -8.40 5.19
CA LEU A 85 3.28 -8.89 4.12
C LEU A 85 3.05 -8.13 2.81
N GLY A 86 1.80 -7.74 2.50
CA GLY A 86 1.49 -6.88 1.35
C GLY A 86 2.27 -5.57 1.38
N VAL A 87 2.27 -4.87 2.51
CA VAL A 87 3.05 -3.63 2.71
C VAL A 87 4.56 -3.86 2.47
N PHE A 88 5.09 -4.99 2.93
CA PHE A 88 6.48 -5.37 2.69
C PHE A 88 6.77 -5.57 1.20
N VAL A 89 5.92 -6.32 0.49
CA VAL A 89 6.08 -6.56 -0.95
C VAL A 89 6.03 -5.25 -1.72
N ASP A 90 5.06 -4.38 -1.44
CA ASP A 90 4.91 -3.12 -2.17
C ASP A 90 6.09 -2.17 -1.92
N THR A 91 6.52 -2.02 -0.66
CA THR A 91 7.59 -1.06 -0.33
C THR A 91 8.96 -1.60 -0.69
N PHE A 92 9.34 -2.75 -0.12
CA PHE A 92 10.71 -3.26 -0.18
C PHE A 92 11.02 -3.97 -1.49
N LEU A 93 10.01 -4.52 -2.17
CA LEU A 93 10.25 -5.16 -3.46
C LEU A 93 9.89 -4.22 -4.59
N VAL A 94 8.64 -3.73 -4.67
CA VAL A 94 8.17 -2.97 -5.84
C VAL A 94 8.70 -1.53 -5.86
N CYS A 95 8.51 -0.75 -4.80
CA CYS A 95 8.98 0.65 -4.76
C CYS A 95 10.50 0.73 -4.77
N THR A 96 11.20 -0.14 -4.03
CA THR A 96 12.66 -0.23 -4.10
C THR A 96 13.12 -0.60 -5.51
N SER A 97 12.49 -1.57 -6.19
CA SER A 97 12.80 -1.88 -7.59
C SER A 97 12.73 -0.66 -8.50
N THR A 98 11.65 0.12 -8.41
CA THR A 98 11.49 1.38 -9.15
C THR A 98 12.59 2.38 -8.83
N ALA A 99 12.90 2.56 -7.54
CA ALA A 99 13.95 3.47 -7.10
C ALA A 99 15.31 3.06 -7.68
N PHE A 100 15.68 1.78 -7.66
CA PHE A 100 16.93 1.30 -8.24
C PHE A 100 16.98 1.49 -9.76
N ILE A 101 15.87 1.24 -10.49
CA ILE A 101 15.81 1.54 -11.93
C ILE A 101 16.12 3.01 -12.19
N VAL A 102 15.49 3.92 -11.44
CA VAL A 102 15.68 5.37 -11.59
C VAL A 102 17.10 5.79 -11.20
N LEU A 103 17.62 5.29 -10.07
CA LEU A 103 18.95 5.65 -9.57
C LEU A 103 20.07 5.12 -10.48
N CYS A 104 19.97 3.88 -10.96
CA CYS A 104 20.93 3.32 -11.93
C CYS A 104 20.95 4.10 -13.26
N SER A 105 19.84 4.73 -13.65
CA SER A 105 19.79 5.51 -14.88
C SER A 105 20.52 6.85 -14.81
N GLY A 106 20.66 7.43 -13.60
CA GLY A 106 21.18 8.78 -13.41
C GLY A 106 20.30 9.91 -13.95
N LEU A 107 19.20 9.62 -14.65
CA LEU A 107 18.37 10.63 -15.33
C LEU A 107 17.63 11.56 -14.37
N TYR A 108 17.47 11.16 -13.10
CA TYR A 108 16.92 12.04 -12.07
C TYR A 108 17.84 13.24 -11.77
N LYS A 109 19.12 13.19 -12.17
CA LYS A 109 20.07 14.30 -12.05
C LYS A 109 20.03 15.17 -13.31
N GLY A 110 19.18 16.20 -13.30
CA GLY A 110 19.21 17.27 -14.31
C GLY A 110 18.28 17.08 -15.50
N SER A 111 17.40 16.07 -15.50
CA SER A 111 16.25 16.07 -16.40
C SER A 111 15.08 16.83 -15.80
N ASN A 112 14.24 17.43 -16.64
CA ASN A 112 12.94 17.98 -16.22
C ASN A 112 11.83 16.90 -16.26
N LEU A 113 12.21 15.62 -16.25
CA LEU A 113 11.26 14.51 -16.32
C LEU A 113 10.68 14.23 -14.94
N GLU A 114 9.37 14.03 -14.88
CA GLU A 114 8.66 13.76 -13.62
C GLU A 114 7.84 12.46 -13.70
N GLY A 115 7.62 11.84 -12.53
CA GLY A 115 6.70 10.73 -12.36
C GLY A 115 6.97 9.52 -13.28
N ILE A 116 5.94 9.13 -14.03
CA ILE A 116 5.98 7.96 -14.91
C ILE A 116 6.97 8.15 -16.06
N GLU A 117 7.06 9.36 -16.60
CA GLU A 117 7.95 9.66 -17.73
C GLU A 117 9.42 9.46 -17.35
N LEU A 118 9.81 9.89 -16.14
CA LEU A 118 11.14 9.63 -15.60
C LEU A 118 11.43 8.12 -15.52
N THR A 119 10.48 7.34 -15.02
CA THR A 119 10.65 5.89 -14.87
C THR A 119 10.71 5.17 -16.22
N GLN A 120 9.90 5.59 -17.19
CA GLN A 120 9.92 5.06 -18.56
C GLN A 120 11.27 5.33 -19.24
N ASN A 121 11.76 6.57 -19.18
CA ASN A 121 13.06 6.92 -19.76
C ASN A 121 14.22 6.23 -19.03
N ALA A 122 14.15 6.14 -17.71
CA ALA A 122 15.14 5.41 -16.90
C ALA A 122 15.21 3.93 -17.29
N LEU A 123 14.06 3.29 -17.48
CA LEU A 123 14.04 1.89 -17.88
C LEU A 123 14.49 1.71 -19.33
N SER A 124 14.07 2.60 -20.23
CA SER A 124 14.45 2.59 -21.64
C SER A 124 15.96 2.76 -21.84
N SER A 125 16.62 3.62 -21.04
CA SER A 125 18.07 3.78 -21.10
C SER A 125 18.85 2.56 -20.62
N GLN A 126 18.23 1.71 -19.81
CA GLN A 126 18.86 0.52 -19.22
C GLN A 126 18.69 -0.74 -20.07
N ILE A 127 17.52 -0.94 -20.66
CA ILE A 127 17.21 -2.21 -21.37
C ILE A 127 16.70 -2.01 -22.80
N GLY A 128 16.64 -0.75 -23.28
CA GLY A 128 16.32 -0.38 -24.64
C GLY A 128 14.88 0.15 -24.84
N PRO A 129 14.56 0.65 -26.05
CA PRO A 129 13.33 1.41 -26.32
C PRO A 129 12.01 0.65 -26.08
N TRP A 130 12.03 -0.68 -26.20
CA TRP A 130 10.86 -1.53 -25.95
C TRP A 130 10.36 -1.43 -24.50
N ALA A 131 11.23 -1.03 -23.57
CA ALA A 131 10.94 -0.95 -22.16
C ALA A 131 9.86 0.09 -21.83
N SER A 132 9.78 1.19 -22.60
CA SER A 132 8.76 2.21 -22.41
C SER A 132 7.36 1.65 -22.68
N THR A 133 7.19 0.88 -23.76
CA THR A 133 5.92 0.21 -24.09
C THR A 133 5.58 -0.86 -23.07
N PHE A 134 6.56 -1.66 -22.66
CA PHE A 134 6.38 -2.64 -21.58
C PHE A 134 5.91 -1.98 -20.28
N LEU A 135 6.58 -0.90 -19.85
CA LEU A 135 6.22 -0.21 -18.62
C LEU A 135 4.85 0.45 -18.71
N ALA A 136 4.44 0.98 -19.87
CA ALA A 136 3.09 1.50 -20.07
C ALA A 136 2.01 0.43 -19.82
N ILE A 137 2.20 -0.80 -20.32
CA ILE A 137 1.29 -1.93 -20.08
C ILE A 137 1.25 -2.28 -18.59
N ILE A 138 2.42 -2.35 -17.95
CA ILE A 138 2.52 -2.66 -16.52
C ILE A 138 1.83 -1.59 -15.65
N ILE A 139 2.03 -0.31 -15.96
CA ILE A 139 1.39 0.80 -15.25
C ILE A 139 -0.12 0.77 -15.46
N PHE A 140 -0.59 0.47 -16.66
CA PHE A 140 -2.02 0.29 -16.91
C PHE A 140 -2.61 -0.79 -16.00
N LEU A 141 -1.96 -1.96 -15.90
CA LEU A 141 -2.41 -3.04 -15.02
C LEU A 141 -2.39 -2.64 -13.54
N PHE A 142 -1.32 -1.96 -13.08
CA PHE A 142 -1.23 -1.47 -11.71
C PHE A 142 -2.34 -0.47 -11.40
N ALA A 143 -2.46 0.60 -12.21
CA ALA A 143 -3.47 1.63 -12.03
C ALA A 143 -4.89 1.06 -12.08
N PHE A 144 -5.15 0.12 -13.00
CA PHE A 144 -6.45 -0.55 -13.10
C PHE A 144 -6.78 -1.36 -11.85
N SER A 145 -5.83 -2.16 -11.34
CA SER A 145 -6.05 -2.94 -10.12
C SER A 145 -6.29 -2.06 -8.89
N SER A 146 -5.53 -0.97 -8.75
CA SER A 146 -5.70 -0.01 -7.65
C SER A 146 -7.03 0.73 -7.73
N LEU A 147 -7.48 1.08 -8.94
CA LEU A 147 -8.78 1.72 -9.18
C LEU A 147 -9.93 0.80 -8.79
N LEU A 148 -9.87 -0.49 -9.15
CA LEU A 148 -10.87 -1.47 -8.75
C LEU A 148 -10.91 -1.67 -7.23
N GLY A 149 -9.76 -1.77 -6.58
CA GLY A 149 -9.67 -1.89 -5.13
C GLY A 149 -10.27 -0.68 -4.41
N ASN A 150 -9.87 0.53 -4.79
CA ASN A 150 -10.40 1.76 -4.19
C ASN A 150 -11.89 1.98 -4.48
N TYR A 151 -12.34 1.60 -5.69
CA TYR A 151 -13.76 1.57 -6.02
C TYR A 151 -14.53 0.69 -5.04
N TYR A 152 -14.08 -0.55 -4.84
CA TYR A 152 -14.68 -1.50 -3.92
C TYR A 152 -14.71 -0.98 -2.48
N TYR A 153 -13.62 -0.38 -1.99
CA TYR A 153 -13.56 0.19 -0.64
C TYR A 153 -14.65 1.25 -0.42
N GLY A 154 -14.81 2.17 -1.37
CA GLY A 154 -15.84 3.20 -1.27
C GLY A 154 -17.26 2.63 -1.41
N GLU A 155 -17.47 1.60 -2.22
CA GLU A 155 -18.76 0.88 -2.30
C GLU A 155 -19.13 0.26 -0.95
N THR A 156 -18.20 -0.44 -0.29
CA THR A 156 -18.41 -1.00 1.06
C THR A 156 -18.72 0.10 2.09
N ASN A 157 -18.00 1.23 2.04
CA ASN A 157 -18.23 2.34 2.97
C ASN A 157 -19.59 3.00 2.77
N ILE A 158 -20.05 3.14 1.52
CA ILE A 158 -21.40 3.66 1.23
C ILE A 158 -22.46 2.69 1.71
N ALA A 159 -22.29 1.39 1.48
CA ALA A 159 -23.21 0.37 1.95
C ALA A 159 -23.35 0.39 3.48
N PHE A 160 -22.25 0.59 4.21
CA PHE A 160 -22.23 0.75 5.66
C PHE A 160 -23.04 1.99 6.14
N ILE A 161 -22.92 3.13 5.46
CA ILE A 161 -23.65 4.36 5.83
C ILE A 161 -25.14 4.25 5.48
N LYS A 162 -25.43 3.84 4.24
CA LYS A 162 -26.79 3.70 3.73
C LYS A 162 -26.81 2.80 2.49
N GLU A 163 -27.39 1.63 2.66
CA GLU A 163 -27.64 0.73 1.53
C GLU A 163 -28.68 1.35 0.58
N SER A 164 -28.21 1.85 -0.56
CA SER A 164 -29.08 2.48 -1.55
C SER A 164 -28.46 2.45 -2.95
N LYS A 165 -29.21 1.89 -3.89
CA LYS A 165 -28.83 1.83 -5.32
C LYS A 165 -28.57 3.22 -5.91
N THR A 166 -29.29 4.24 -5.44
CA THR A 166 -29.11 5.62 -5.90
C THR A 166 -27.77 6.20 -5.46
N TRP A 167 -27.40 6.06 -4.19
CA TRP A 167 -26.11 6.53 -3.68
C TRP A 167 -24.93 5.79 -4.32
N LEU A 168 -25.09 4.48 -4.55
CA LEU A 168 -24.09 3.69 -5.26
C LEU A 168 -23.92 4.15 -6.73
N MET A 169 -25.02 4.47 -7.42
CA MET A 169 -24.95 4.98 -8.79
C MET A 169 -24.28 6.36 -8.84
N ILE A 170 -24.61 7.26 -7.92
CA ILE A 170 -23.95 8.57 -7.80
C ILE A 170 -22.45 8.39 -7.59
N TYR A 171 -22.05 7.48 -6.70
CA TYR A 171 -20.64 7.16 -6.46
C TYR A 171 -19.95 6.61 -7.70
N ARG A 172 -20.56 5.68 -8.44
CA ARG A 172 -20.02 5.15 -9.70
C ARG A 172 -19.76 6.25 -10.72
N VAL A 173 -20.73 7.15 -10.91
CA VAL A 173 -20.59 8.30 -11.82
C VAL A 173 -19.48 9.24 -11.32
N ALA A 174 -19.41 9.51 -10.02
CA ALA A 174 -18.38 10.34 -9.43
C ALA A 174 -16.97 9.75 -9.59
N VAL A 175 -16.80 8.43 -9.41
CA VAL A 175 -15.52 7.73 -9.62
C VAL A 175 -15.08 7.86 -11.08
N VAL A 176 -15.98 7.59 -12.04
CA VAL A 176 -15.65 7.77 -13.47
C VAL A 176 -15.29 9.23 -13.78
N GLY A 177 -16.03 10.18 -13.21
CA GLY A 177 -15.72 11.61 -13.32
C GLY A 177 -14.35 11.98 -12.76
N MET A 178 -13.97 11.42 -11.61
CA MET A 178 -12.66 11.64 -10.98
C MET A 178 -11.52 10.98 -11.75
N VAL A 179 -11.77 9.83 -12.39
CA VAL A 179 -10.81 9.17 -13.28
C VAL A 179 -10.55 10.03 -14.52
N PHE A 180 -11.61 10.58 -15.11
CA PHE A 180 -11.48 11.53 -16.22
C PHE A 180 -10.78 12.82 -15.77
N PHE A 181 -11.14 13.38 -14.62
CA PHE A 181 -10.45 14.54 -14.06
C PHE A 181 -8.95 14.27 -13.87
N GLY A 182 -8.61 13.10 -13.31
CA GLY A 182 -7.23 12.69 -13.08
C GLY A 182 -6.40 12.52 -14.35
N SER A 183 -7.02 12.25 -15.51
CA SER A 183 -6.30 12.12 -16.79
C SER A 183 -5.95 13.45 -17.44
N ILE A 184 -6.63 14.55 -17.07
CA ILE A 184 -6.41 15.89 -17.63
C ILE A 184 -5.81 16.88 -16.62
N ALA A 185 -5.92 16.60 -15.32
CA ALA A 185 -5.42 17.46 -14.27
C ALA A 185 -3.88 17.41 -14.17
N ALA A 186 -3.28 18.53 -13.77
CA ALA A 186 -1.85 18.59 -13.50
C ALA A 186 -1.47 17.64 -12.33
N LEU A 187 -0.36 16.93 -12.46
CA LEU A 187 0.12 15.96 -11.45
C LEU A 187 0.16 16.57 -10.05
N LYS A 188 0.69 17.79 -9.91
CA LYS A 188 0.77 18.51 -8.62
C LYS A 188 -0.60 18.69 -7.96
N THR A 189 -1.65 18.96 -8.74
CA THR A 189 -3.01 19.14 -8.24
C THR A 189 -3.58 17.81 -7.73
N VAL A 190 -3.41 16.75 -8.51
CA VAL A 190 -3.86 15.39 -8.14
C VAL A 190 -3.16 14.94 -6.85
N TRP A 191 -1.85 15.14 -6.75
CA TRP A 191 -1.08 14.80 -5.55
C TRP A 191 -1.48 15.62 -4.33
N SER A 192 -1.69 16.93 -4.48
CA SER A 192 -2.13 17.79 -3.37
C SER A 192 -3.49 17.36 -2.83
N LEU A 193 -4.41 16.99 -3.72
CA LEU A 193 -5.73 16.52 -3.34
C LEU A 193 -5.66 15.15 -2.65
N ALA A 194 -4.84 14.24 -3.17
CA ALA A 194 -4.59 12.95 -2.55
C ALA A 194 -3.99 13.11 -1.15
N ASP A 195 -2.95 13.95 -0.98
CA ASP A 195 -2.31 14.19 0.32
C ASP A 195 -3.30 14.73 1.36
N LEU A 196 -4.21 15.62 0.96
CA LEU A 196 -5.25 16.15 1.83
C LEU A 196 -6.18 15.03 2.33
N PHE A 197 -6.76 14.25 1.41
CA PHE A 197 -7.74 13.21 1.79
C PHE A 197 -7.08 12.04 2.52
N MET A 198 -5.90 11.62 2.10
CA MET A 198 -5.12 10.60 2.82
C MET A 198 -4.80 11.07 4.23
N GLY A 199 -4.39 12.33 4.41
CA GLY A 199 -4.13 12.90 5.73
C GLY A 199 -5.35 12.83 6.65
N LEU A 200 -6.54 13.14 6.11
CA LEU A 200 -7.81 13.01 6.85
C LEU A 200 -8.12 11.54 7.21
N MET A 201 -7.96 10.61 6.27
CA MET A 201 -8.19 9.18 6.50
C MET A 201 -7.24 8.59 7.54
N VAL A 202 -5.94 8.90 7.43
CA VAL A 202 -4.93 8.47 8.40
C VAL A 202 -5.27 9.03 9.78
N PHE A 203 -5.58 10.33 9.86
CA PHE A 203 -5.89 10.95 11.14
C PHE A 203 -7.09 10.30 11.84
N THR A 204 -8.20 10.09 11.13
CA THR A 204 -9.40 9.47 11.71
C THR A 204 -9.16 8.01 12.08
N ASN A 205 -8.50 7.25 11.21
CA ASN A 205 -8.23 5.84 11.45
C ASN A 205 -7.23 5.62 12.60
N LEU A 206 -6.16 6.43 12.70
CA LEU A 206 -5.20 6.32 13.80
C LEU A 206 -5.86 6.54 15.17
N ILE A 207 -6.80 7.50 15.26
CA ILE A 207 -7.59 7.70 16.47
C ILE A 207 -8.42 6.46 16.78
N ALA A 208 -9.13 5.91 15.80
CA ALA A 208 -9.96 4.72 15.99
C ALA A 208 -9.14 3.50 16.45
N ILE A 209 -8.03 3.19 15.76
CA ILE A 209 -7.19 2.05 16.13
C ILE A 209 -6.49 2.26 17.48
N SER A 210 -6.23 3.49 17.90
CA SER A 210 -5.65 3.76 19.23
C SER A 210 -6.58 3.27 20.34
N PHE A 211 -7.89 3.48 20.20
CA PHE A 211 -8.91 2.99 21.14
C PHE A 211 -9.14 1.47 21.02
N LEU A 212 -9.03 0.91 19.82
CA LEU A 212 -9.21 -0.52 19.56
C LEU A 212 -7.94 -1.36 19.81
N SER A 213 -6.80 -0.71 20.03
CA SER A 213 -5.48 -1.36 20.18
C SER A 213 -5.48 -2.49 21.21
N LYS A 214 -6.14 -2.30 22.35
CA LYS A 214 -6.28 -3.31 23.40
C LYS A 214 -6.89 -4.63 22.90
N PHE A 215 -7.87 -4.56 21.99
CA PHE A 215 -8.54 -5.74 21.43
C PHE A 215 -7.67 -6.40 20.36
N ALA A 216 -6.99 -5.61 19.53
CA ALA A 216 -6.04 -6.12 18.55
C ALA A 216 -4.88 -6.87 19.23
N TYR A 217 -4.33 -6.33 20.32
CA TYR A 217 -3.30 -6.99 21.12
C TYR A 217 -3.83 -8.27 21.79
N ALA A 218 -5.04 -8.26 22.34
CA ALA A 218 -5.64 -9.45 22.93
C ALA A 218 -5.83 -10.57 21.88
N ALA A 219 -6.28 -10.24 20.67
CA ALA A 219 -6.40 -11.19 19.56
C ALA A 219 -5.03 -11.75 19.13
N LEU A 220 -3.98 -10.91 19.13
CA LEU A 220 -2.62 -11.36 18.84
C LEU A 220 -2.08 -12.32 19.91
N VAL A 221 -2.32 -12.03 21.19
CA VAL A 221 -1.92 -12.91 22.30
C VAL A 221 -2.63 -14.26 22.19
N ASP A 222 -3.93 -14.26 21.88
CA ASP A 222 -4.70 -15.49 21.66
C ASP A 222 -4.13 -16.31 20.49
N TYR A 223 -3.92 -15.68 19.34
CA TYR A 223 -3.29 -16.31 18.17
C TYR A 223 -1.96 -16.98 18.50
N LEU A 224 -1.07 -16.24 19.18
CA LEU A 224 0.26 -16.74 19.55
C LEU A 224 0.18 -17.90 20.56
N LYS A 225 -0.78 -17.85 21.49
CA LYS A 225 -1.01 -18.94 22.46
C LYS A 225 -1.44 -20.22 21.75
N GLN A 226 -2.40 -20.14 20.83
CA GLN A 226 -2.86 -21.30 20.05
C GLN A 226 -1.73 -21.87 19.17
N LYS A 227 -0.98 -21.00 18.50
CA LYS A 227 0.17 -21.41 17.67
C LYS A 227 1.28 -22.08 18.48
N LYS A 228 1.58 -21.59 19.69
CA LYS A 228 2.54 -22.23 20.62
C LYS A 228 2.09 -23.60 21.10
N GLN A 229 0.78 -23.86 21.12
CA GLN A 229 0.21 -25.17 21.44
C GLN A 229 0.22 -26.14 20.24
N GLY A 230 0.76 -25.72 19.08
CA GLY A 230 0.75 -26.52 17.85
C GLY A 230 -0.62 -26.65 17.18
N LYS A 231 -1.60 -25.84 17.61
CA LYS A 231 -2.95 -25.81 17.02
C LYS A 231 -2.97 -24.85 15.84
N ASP A 232 -3.87 -25.08 14.90
CA ASP A 232 -4.23 -24.05 13.94
C ASP A 232 -5.13 -23.00 14.63
N PRO A 233 -4.74 -21.72 14.68
CA PRO A 233 -5.48 -20.74 15.45
C PRO A 233 -6.91 -20.50 14.91
N VAL A 234 -7.90 -20.56 15.80
CA VAL A 234 -9.30 -20.24 15.52
C VAL A 234 -9.79 -19.22 16.53
N PHE A 235 -10.34 -18.12 16.04
CA PHE A 235 -10.80 -17.01 16.86
C PHE A 235 -12.24 -17.17 17.28
N VAL A 236 -12.54 -16.88 18.55
CA VAL A 236 -13.89 -16.82 19.09
C VAL A 236 -14.12 -15.43 19.62
N ALA A 237 -15.15 -14.71 19.18
CA ALA A 237 -15.39 -13.33 19.61
C ALA A 237 -15.49 -13.19 21.15
N ASN A 238 -16.14 -14.15 21.81
CA ASN A 238 -16.30 -14.19 23.27
C ASN A 238 -15.00 -14.48 24.04
N SER A 239 -13.90 -14.84 23.36
CA SER A 239 -12.60 -15.08 24.02
C SER A 239 -11.94 -13.79 24.52
N ILE A 240 -12.32 -12.62 23.98
CA ILE A 240 -11.75 -11.33 24.36
C ILE A 240 -12.73 -10.56 25.26
N PRO A 241 -12.38 -10.32 26.53
CA PRO A 241 -13.24 -9.56 27.44
C PRO A 241 -13.52 -8.14 26.94
N GLY A 242 -14.79 -7.76 26.90
CA GLY A 242 -15.23 -6.41 26.54
C GLY A 242 -15.26 -6.13 25.03
N LEU A 243 -14.95 -7.11 24.18
CA LEU A 243 -15.22 -7.03 22.75
C LEU A 243 -16.75 -7.07 22.54
N LYS A 244 -17.28 -6.09 21.85
CA LYS A 244 -18.73 -5.93 21.58
C LYS A 244 -18.91 -5.61 20.08
N ASN A 245 -20.13 -5.78 19.59
CA ASN A 245 -20.50 -5.49 18.19
C ASN A 245 -19.70 -6.31 17.16
N THR A 246 -19.50 -7.59 17.45
CA THR A 246 -18.93 -8.56 16.49
C THR A 246 -20.06 -9.27 15.76
N GLU A 247 -20.10 -9.14 14.43
CA GLU A 247 -21.11 -9.78 13.58
C GLU A 247 -20.71 -11.19 13.12
N CYS A 248 -19.45 -11.59 13.36
CA CYS A 248 -18.88 -12.86 12.94
C CYS A 248 -17.99 -13.49 14.02
N TRP A 249 -17.65 -14.77 13.85
CA TRP A 249 -16.85 -15.58 14.78
C TRP A 249 -17.57 -15.83 16.11
N ASP A 250 -18.88 -16.11 16.03
CA ASP A 250 -19.65 -16.61 17.15
C ASP A 250 -19.34 -18.11 17.43
N GLY A 251 -19.94 -18.68 18.47
CA GLY A 251 -19.66 -20.06 18.86
C GLY A 251 -20.02 -21.11 17.80
N GLN A 252 -20.96 -20.81 16.88
CA GLN A 252 -21.41 -21.73 15.83
C GLN A 252 -20.49 -21.66 14.61
N ASP A 253 -20.08 -20.46 14.20
CA ASP A 253 -19.09 -20.23 13.13
C ASP A 253 -17.77 -20.97 13.40
N VAL A 254 -17.40 -21.09 14.68
CA VAL A 254 -16.15 -21.70 15.13
C VAL A 254 -16.20 -23.22 15.06
N GLU A 255 -17.34 -23.86 15.36
CA GLU A 255 -17.49 -25.31 15.24
C GLU A 255 -17.40 -25.79 13.78
N GLU A 256 -17.92 -25.02 12.83
CA GLU A 256 -17.78 -25.32 11.40
C GLU A 256 -16.33 -25.18 10.94
N LYS A 257 -15.64 -24.11 11.34
CA LYS A 257 -14.23 -23.90 10.97
C LYS A 257 -13.28 -24.89 11.63
N GLN A 258 -13.57 -25.37 12.84
CA GLN A 258 -12.79 -26.43 13.50
C GLN A 258 -12.95 -27.80 12.83
N LYS A 259 -14.06 -28.05 12.12
CA LYS A 259 -14.27 -29.28 11.34
C LYS A 259 -13.58 -29.26 9.96
N ALA A 260 -13.25 -28.07 9.46
CA ALA A 260 -12.64 -27.87 8.15
C ALA A 260 -11.10 -27.87 8.17
N VAL A 261 -10.50 -27.83 9.36
CA VAL A 261 -9.05 -27.90 9.62
C VAL A 261 -8.68 -29.30 10.10
#